data_AF-A0A2I0J332-F1
#
_entry.id   AF-A0A2I0J332-F1
#
_cell.length_a   1.000
_cell.length_b   1.000
_cell.length_c   1.000
_cell.angle_alpha   90.00
_cell.angle_beta   90.00
_cell.angle_gamma   90.00
#
_symmetry.space_group_name_H-M   'P 1'
#
loop_
_entity.id
_entity.type
_entity.pdbx_description
1 polymer ?
#
loop_
_entity_poly.entity_id
_entity_poly.type
_entity_poly.pdbx_seq_one_letter_code
_entity_poly.pdbx_strand_id
1 'polypeptide(L)'
;MNGAVEAANKNIKKIIEKMTVTYKDWHEMLPFVLLAYRTSIRSSTGVTPYSLVYGMEAVLPIEGKFAYKYDGPFVVKEVFSGGAIILSDMDGTENVLPVNADALKKYYP
;
A
#
# COMPACT_ATOMS: atom_id res chain seq x y z
N MET A 1 -34.33 16.58 -4.48
CA MET A 1 -34.06 15.13 -4.32
C MET A 1 -32.57 14.96 -4.10
N ASN A 2 -32.16 14.22 -3.06
CA ASN A 2 -30.75 14.11 -2.61
C ASN A 2 -30.10 12.76 -2.99
N GLY A 3 -30.61 12.11 -4.05
CA GLY A 3 -30.30 10.71 -4.36
C GLY A 3 -28.82 10.41 -4.64
N ALA A 4 -28.08 11.37 -5.20
CA ALA A 4 -26.64 11.22 -5.41
C ALA A 4 -25.87 11.13 -4.07
N VAL A 5 -26.26 11.96 -3.09
CA VAL A 5 -25.66 11.97 -1.74
C VAL A 5 -26.02 10.67 -1.01
N GLU A 6 -27.27 10.21 -1.12
CA GLU A 6 -27.70 8.95 -0.53
C GLU A 6 -26.94 7.74 -1.10
N ALA A 7 -26.72 7.70 -2.42
CA ALA A 7 -25.94 6.65 -3.07
C ALA A 7 -24.47 6.67 -2.63
N ALA A 8 -23.85 7.86 -2.55
CA ALA A 8 -22.48 8.02 -2.06
C ALA A 8 -22.35 7.55 -0.60
N ASN A 9 -23.26 7.97 0.27
CA ASN A 9 -23.28 7.58 1.68
C ASN A 9 -23.46 6.07 1.85
N LYS A 10 -24.30 5.42 1.03
CA LYS A 10 -24.47 3.96 1.03
C LYS A 10 -23.16 3.24 0.67
N ASN A 11 -22.39 3.77 -0.28
CA ASN A 11 -21.10 3.19 -0.66
C ASN A 11 -20.05 3.39 0.44
N ILE A 12 -19.98 4.57 1.03
CA ILE A 12 -19.06 4.86 2.16
C ILE A 12 -19.35 3.93 3.33
N LYS A 13 -20.63 3.76 3.71
CA LYS A 13 -21.04 2.85 4.77
C LYS A 13 -20.54 1.42 4.54
N LYS A 14 -20.71 0.89 3.32
CA LYS A 14 -20.22 -0.46 2.96
C LYS A 14 -18.70 -0.62 3.07
N ILE A 15 -17.95 0.45 2.82
CA ILE A 15 -16.48 0.42 2.94
C ILE A 15 -16.09 0.49 4.42
N ILE A 16 -16.74 1.34 5.22
CA ILE A 16 -16.55 1.42 6.68
C ILE A 16 -16.78 0.04 7.31
N GLU A 17 -17.92 -0.59 7.03
CA GLU A 17 -18.27 -1.91 7.57
C GLU A 17 -17.21 -3.00 7.27
N LYS A 18 -16.45 -2.86 6.19
CA LYS A 18 -15.36 -3.78 5.83
C LYS A 18 -14.03 -3.44 6.48
N MET A 19 -13.78 -2.17 6.80
CA MET A 19 -12.50 -1.71 7.34
C MET A 19 -12.48 -1.66 8.87
N THR A 20 -13.63 -1.47 9.51
CA THR A 20 -13.73 -1.44 10.97
C THR A 20 -13.55 -2.83 11.54
N VAL A 21 -12.59 -2.98 12.47
CA VAL A 21 -12.40 -4.24 13.21
C VAL A 21 -13.40 -4.30 14.38
N THR A 22 -13.70 -3.14 14.96
CA THR A 22 -14.72 -2.96 15.99
C THR A 22 -15.63 -1.78 15.65
N TYR A 23 -16.89 -1.75 16.08
CA TYR A 23 -17.76 -0.60 15.78
C TYR A 23 -17.24 0.75 16.35
N LYS A 24 -16.29 0.71 17.29
CA LYS A 24 -15.76 1.87 18.00
C LYS A 24 -14.68 2.62 17.21
N ASP A 25 -14.01 1.96 16.28
CA ASP A 25 -12.86 2.50 15.53
C ASP A 25 -13.25 3.20 14.20
N TRP A 26 -14.56 3.33 13.92
CA TRP A 26 -15.06 3.85 12.63
C TRP A 26 -14.50 5.23 12.24
N HIS A 27 -14.24 6.09 13.24
CA HIS A 27 -13.74 7.43 13.05
C HIS A 27 -12.24 7.44 12.75
N GLU A 28 -11.48 6.49 13.29
CA GLU A 28 -10.07 6.26 12.94
C GLU A 28 -9.94 5.67 11.53
N MET A 29 -10.90 4.84 11.12
CA MET A 29 -10.96 4.26 9.77
C MET A 29 -11.45 5.24 8.70
N LEU A 30 -12.14 6.31 9.10
CA LEU A 30 -12.81 7.24 8.18
C LEU A 30 -11.86 7.87 7.12
N PRO A 31 -10.64 8.33 7.46
CA PRO A 31 -9.70 8.84 6.46
C PRO A 31 -9.34 7.80 5.40
N PHE A 32 -9.14 6.54 5.80
CA PHE A 32 -8.79 5.45 4.89
C PHE A 32 -9.96 5.05 3.99
N VAL A 33 -11.17 5.01 4.54
CA VAL A 33 -12.41 4.76 3.81
C VAL A 33 -12.63 5.81 2.73
N LEU A 34 -12.47 7.09 3.07
CA LEU A 34 -12.63 8.19 2.12
C LEU A 34 -11.56 8.15 1.02
N LEU A 35 -10.33 7.80 1.38
CA LEU A 35 -9.25 7.59 0.40
C LEU A 35 -9.61 6.46 -0.57
N ALA A 36 -9.96 5.28 -0.05
CA ALA A 36 -10.37 4.13 -0.87
C ALA A 36 -11.57 4.47 -1.77
N TYR A 37 -12.54 5.24 -1.26
CA TYR A 37 -13.65 5.71 -2.08
C TYR A 37 -13.19 6.60 -3.24
N ARG A 38 -12.28 7.54 -2.98
CA ARG A 38 -11.80 8.50 -4.00
C ARG A 38 -10.92 7.86 -5.06
N THR A 39 -10.12 6.85 -4.72
CA THR A 39 -9.13 6.25 -5.63
C THR A 39 -9.57 4.94 -6.28
N SER A 40 -10.69 4.35 -5.86
CA SER A 40 -11.22 3.14 -6.53
C SER A 40 -12.12 3.51 -7.71
N ILE A 41 -11.91 2.82 -8.82
CA ILE A 41 -12.72 2.92 -10.04
C ILE A 41 -14.19 2.59 -9.72
N ARG A 42 -15.11 3.45 -10.14
CA ARG A 42 -16.54 3.19 -10.01
C ARG A 42 -17.04 2.39 -11.20
N SER A 43 -17.71 1.27 -10.95
CA SER A 43 -18.32 0.45 -12.01
C SER A 43 -19.31 1.22 -12.89
N SER A 44 -19.96 2.26 -12.36
CA SER A 44 -20.91 3.09 -13.09
C SER A 44 -20.27 4.05 -14.10
N THR A 45 -19.07 4.54 -13.82
CA THR A 45 -18.40 5.57 -14.65
C THR A 45 -17.11 5.09 -15.28
N GLY A 46 -16.56 3.95 -14.86
CA GLY A 46 -15.28 3.41 -15.33
C GLY A 46 -14.06 4.21 -14.85
N VAL A 47 -14.25 5.25 -14.03
CA VAL A 47 -13.18 6.14 -13.55
C VAL A 47 -13.25 6.34 -12.04
N THR A 48 -12.18 6.88 -11.45
CA THR A 48 -12.12 7.17 -10.01
C THR A 48 -12.84 8.49 -9.70
N PRO A 49 -13.49 8.63 -8.53
CA PRO A 49 -14.08 9.92 -8.14
C PRO A 49 -13.03 11.03 -8.04
N TYR A 50 -11.78 10.69 -7.71
CA TYR A 50 -10.67 11.65 -7.69
C TYR A 50 -10.39 12.22 -9.09
N SER A 51 -10.28 11.38 -10.12
CA SER A 51 -9.99 11.85 -11.47
C SER A 51 -11.13 12.68 -12.08
N LEU A 52 -12.37 12.45 -11.66
CA LEU A 52 -13.50 13.33 -12.01
C LEU A 52 -13.39 14.74 -11.42
N VAL A 53 -12.80 14.89 -10.22
CA VAL A 53 -12.68 16.19 -9.55
C VAL A 53 -11.45 16.97 -10.03
N TYR A 54 -10.32 16.28 -10.21
CA TYR A 54 -9.03 16.92 -10.47
C TYR A 54 -8.53 16.75 -11.90
N GLY A 55 -9.17 15.93 -12.73
CA GLY A 55 -8.74 15.67 -14.11
C GLY A 55 -7.48 14.81 -14.24
N MET A 56 -7.02 14.18 -13.16
CA MET A 56 -5.84 13.33 -13.12
C MET A 56 -6.03 12.17 -12.14
N GLU A 57 -5.33 11.05 -12.35
CA GLU A 57 -5.36 9.95 -11.39
C GLU A 57 -4.58 10.28 -10.12
N ALA A 58 -5.05 9.74 -9.00
CA ALA A 58 -4.36 9.88 -7.72
C ALA A 58 -3.10 9.00 -7.73
N VAL A 59 -1.93 9.59 -7.45
CA VAL A 59 -0.70 8.82 -7.19
C VAL A 59 -0.71 8.44 -5.72
N LEU A 60 -0.76 7.14 -5.42
CA LEU A 60 -0.77 6.68 -4.03
C LEU A 60 0.62 6.87 -3.39
N PRO A 61 0.72 7.06 -2.06
CA PRO A 61 2.01 7.18 -1.37
C PRO A 61 2.97 6.02 -1.64
N ILE A 62 2.44 4.80 -1.84
CA ILE A 62 3.20 3.59 -2.17
C ILE A 62 3.77 3.61 -3.61
N GLU A 63 3.20 4.42 -4.50
CA GLU A 63 3.63 4.55 -5.90
C GLU A 63 4.54 5.77 -6.12
N GLY A 64 4.61 6.66 -5.12
CA GLY A 64 5.28 7.95 -5.23
C GLY A 64 6.65 8.02 -4.54
N LYS A 65 7.07 9.25 -4.22
CA LYS A 65 8.35 9.57 -3.56
C LYS A 65 8.57 8.84 -2.21
N PHE A 66 7.49 8.33 -1.61
CA PHE A 66 7.49 7.61 -0.33
C PHE A 66 7.41 6.09 -0.49
N ALA A 67 7.45 5.56 -1.72
CA ALA A 67 7.68 4.16 -1.96
C ALA A 67 8.99 3.71 -1.29
N TYR A 68 8.98 2.52 -0.70
CA TYR A 68 10.19 1.95 -0.11
C TYR A 68 11.24 1.79 -1.20
N LYS A 69 12.42 2.38 -0.97
CA LYS A 69 13.56 2.32 -1.92
C LYS A 69 14.33 1.00 -1.85
N TYR A 70 14.09 0.23 -0.80
CA TYR A 70 14.74 -1.03 -0.54
C TYR A 70 13.66 -2.09 -0.48
N ASP A 71 13.95 -3.24 -1.07
CA ASP A 71 13.16 -4.45 -0.83
C ASP A 71 13.31 -4.87 0.63
N GLY A 72 12.36 -5.66 1.13
CA GLY A 72 12.11 -5.91 2.54
C GLY A 72 13.32 -6.32 3.40
N PRO A 73 13.12 -6.53 4.71
CA PRO A 73 14.20 -7.05 5.54
C PRO A 73 14.60 -8.45 5.06
N PHE A 74 15.91 -8.65 4.88
CA PHE A 74 16.50 -9.94 4.56
C PHE A 74 17.46 -10.36 5.67
N VAL A 75 17.69 -11.66 5.78
CA VAL A 75 18.67 -12.25 6.69
C VAL A 75 19.92 -12.61 5.90
N VAL A 76 21.10 -12.27 6.42
CA VAL A 76 22.39 -12.66 5.82
C VAL A 76 22.65 -14.14 6.13
N LYS A 77 22.86 -14.94 5.08
CA LYS A 77 23.17 -16.38 5.19
C LYS A 77 24.67 -16.64 5.06
N GLU A 78 25.29 -16.10 4.02
CA GLU A 78 26.70 -16.32 3.72
C GLU A 78 27.35 -15.05 3.19
N VAL A 79 28.61 -14.82 3.57
CA VAL A 79 29.42 -13.67 3.13
C VAL A 79 30.70 -14.19 2.49
N PHE A 80 30.91 -13.87 1.22
CA PHE A 80 32.10 -14.28 0.47
C PHE A 80 33.21 -13.23 0.57
N SER A 81 34.44 -13.67 0.42
CA SER A 81 35.58 -12.76 0.22
C SER A 81 35.38 -11.99 -1.09
N GLY A 82 35.31 -10.65 -1.00
CA GLY A 82 35.00 -9.78 -2.13
C GLY A 82 33.63 -9.11 -2.08
N GLY A 83 32.86 -9.28 -0.99
CA GLY A 83 31.65 -8.49 -0.73
C GLY A 83 30.37 -9.01 -1.39
N ALA A 84 30.40 -10.24 -1.93
CA ALA A 84 29.18 -10.93 -2.35
C ALA A 84 28.51 -11.59 -1.13
N ILE A 85 27.18 -11.55 -1.06
CA ILE A 85 26.39 -12.03 0.08
C ILE A 85 25.20 -12.85 -0.42
N ILE A 86 24.97 -14.04 0.15
CA ILE A 86 23.69 -14.75 0.00
C ILE A 86 22.74 -14.27 1.10
N LEU A 87 21.55 -13.87 0.68
CA LEU A 87 20.46 -13.45 1.55
C LEU A 87 19.38 -14.53 1.58
N SER A 88 18.61 -14.59 2.66
CA SER A 88 17.31 -15.23 2.67
C SER A 88 16.22 -14.25 3.02
N ASP A 89 15.00 -14.51 2.55
CA ASP A 89 13.81 -13.84 3.06
C ASP A 89 13.57 -14.20 4.55
N MET A 90 12.56 -13.57 5.13
CA MET A 90 12.18 -13.78 6.54
C MET A 90 11.59 -15.17 6.81
N ASP A 91 11.13 -15.88 5.76
CA ASP A 91 10.61 -17.25 5.81
C ASP A 91 11.73 -18.30 5.62
N GLY A 92 12.96 -17.86 5.32
CA GLY A 92 14.15 -18.70 5.16
C GLY A 92 14.44 -19.12 3.72
N THR A 93 13.69 -18.64 2.73
CA THR A 93 13.94 -18.90 1.31
C THR A 93 15.18 -18.13 0.87
N GLU A 94 16.18 -18.85 0.38
CA GLU A 94 17.44 -18.24 -0.04
C GLU A 94 17.32 -17.61 -1.43
N ASN A 95 17.95 -16.46 -1.59
CA ASN A 95 18.14 -15.86 -2.90
C ASN A 95 19.08 -16.74 -3.72
N VAL A 96 18.63 -17.06 -4.93
CA VAL A 96 19.36 -17.93 -5.86
C VAL A 96 20.74 -17.37 -6.24
N LEU A 97 20.88 -16.04 -6.25
CA LEU A 97 22.11 -15.36 -6.62
C LEU A 97 22.63 -14.48 -5.47
N PRO A 98 23.96 -14.46 -5.26
CA PRO A 98 24.55 -13.55 -4.30
C PRO A 98 24.44 -12.10 -4.78
N VAL A 99 24.28 -11.18 -3.83
CA VAL A 99 24.16 -9.74 -4.05
C VAL A 99 25.39 -9.02 -3.53
N ASN A 100 25.67 -7.83 -4.07
CA ASN A 100 26.77 -7.00 -3.59
C ASN A 100 26.40 -6.34 -2.24
N ALA A 101 27.32 -6.40 -1.27
CA ALA A 101 27.18 -5.77 0.05
C ALA A 101 26.91 -4.26 -0.01
N ASP A 102 27.46 -3.54 -1.00
CA ASP A 102 27.26 -2.09 -1.17
C ASP A 102 25.82 -1.74 -1.57
N ALA A 103 25.07 -2.71 -2.12
CA ALA A 103 23.64 -2.55 -2.41
C ALA A 103 22.77 -2.72 -1.16
N LEU A 104 23.35 -3.16 -0.04
CA LEU A 104 22.62 -3.45 1.20
C LEU A 104 22.68 -2.29 2.18
N LYS A 105 21.61 -2.15 2.97
CA LYS A 105 21.54 -1.20 4.07
C LYS A 105 21.17 -1.94 5.34
N LYS A 106 21.90 -1.68 6.44
CA LYS A 106 21.62 -2.30 7.74
C LYS A 106 20.23 -1.91 8.22
N TYR A 107 19.43 -2.91 8.59
CA TYR A 107 18.09 -2.74 9.14
C TYR A 107 18.15 -2.40 10.63
N TYR A 108 17.29 -1.47 11.06
CA TYR A 108 17.10 -1.08 12.46
C TYR A 108 15.60 -1.20 12.77
N PRO A 109 15.20 -2.06 13.72
CA PRO A 109 13.80 -2.27 14.09
C PRO A 109 13.20 -1.10 14.89
#